data_AF-A0A8H4V4B7-F1
#
_entry.id   AF-A0A8H4V4B7-F1
#
_cell.length_a   1.000
_cell.length_b   1.000
_cell.length_c   1.000
_cell.angle_alpha   90.00
_cell.angle_beta   90.00
_cell.angle_gamma   90.00
#
_symmetry.space_group_name_H-M   'P 1'
#
loop_
_entity.id
_entity.type
_entity.pdbx_description
1 polymer ?
#
loop_
_entity_poly.entity_id
_entity_poly.type
_entity_poly.pdbx_seq_one_letter_code
_entity_poly.pdbx_strand_id
1 'polypeptide(L)'
;MADKSSTEPIIFIIRHGEKPPKINGKDQDGLSAQGQLRANDLRTVFGKESGYDIQFIMAEHPHHEIEGRQRPYDTVKPLADELGLKIHDKAGRDDYDKAAKEALSFKGPGNILLCWEHHALTGVTKAIGIKGYAAATGWTGEVVYPDSRFDLIWVVPPPYTEITEVRSEKVLGLDNSVHTNANGDVTPPQGQAVSS
;
A
#
# COMPACT_ATOMS: atom_id res chain seq x y z
N MET A 1 -14.49 31.54 12.13
CA MET A 1 -14.09 30.15 12.39
C MET A 1 -14.36 29.39 11.11
N ALA A 2 -13.31 28.93 10.41
CA ALA A 2 -13.47 28.27 9.13
C ALA A 2 -14.14 26.91 9.35
N ASP A 3 -15.19 26.67 8.57
CA ASP A 3 -15.90 25.41 8.48
C ASP A 3 -14.90 24.32 8.04
N LYS A 4 -14.53 23.45 8.98
CA LYS A 4 -13.69 22.28 8.70
C LYS A 4 -14.62 21.26 8.07
N SER A 5 -14.88 21.42 6.76
CA SER A 5 -15.43 20.33 5.94
C SER A 5 -14.61 19.09 6.26
N SER A 6 -15.22 18.10 6.90
CA SER A 6 -14.60 16.81 7.19
C SER A 6 -14.42 16.11 5.85
N THR A 7 -13.31 16.39 5.16
CA THR A 7 -12.89 15.61 4.01
C THR A 7 -12.66 14.19 4.49
N GLU A 8 -13.46 13.24 4.00
CA GLU A 8 -13.27 11.84 4.34
C GLU A 8 -11.85 11.39 3.93
N PRO A 9 -11.19 10.52 4.73
CA PRO A 9 -9.81 10.10 4.48
C PRO A 9 -9.62 9.47 3.11
N ILE A 10 -8.48 9.72 2.47
CA ILE A 10 -7.99 8.92 1.33
C ILE A 10 -7.30 7.67 1.88
N ILE A 11 -7.51 6.52 1.22
CA ILE A 11 -6.79 5.29 1.52
C ILE A 11 -5.63 5.16 0.52
N PHE A 12 -4.41 5.15 1.04
CA PHE A 12 -3.20 4.80 0.29
C PHE A 12 -2.88 3.33 0.56
N ILE A 13 -2.80 2.53 -0.50
CA ILE A 13 -2.57 1.09 -0.41
C ILE A 13 -1.21 0.77 -1.02
N ILE A 14 -0.37 0.08 -0.25
CA ILE A 14 0.95 -0.41 -0.66
C ILE A 14 1.11 -1.90 -0.35
N ARG A 15 2.04 -2.55 -1.03
CA ARG A 15 2.54 -3.88 -0.67
C ARG A 15 3.64 -3.75 0.39
N HIS A 16 3.90 -4.82 1.15
CA HIS A 16 5.16 -4.96 1.89
C HIS A 16 6.40 -4.81 0.99
N GLY A 17 7.54 -4.42 1.58
CA GLY A 17 8.82 -4.28 0.89
C GLY A 17 9.45 -5.60 0.43
N GLU A 18 10.59 -5.52 -0.26
CA GLU A 18 11.23 -6.63 -0.95
C GLU A 18 11.53 -7.82 -0.03
N LYS A 19 11.29 -9.03 -0.56
CA LYS A 19 11.48 -10.30 0.14
C LYS A 19 12.95 -10.72 0.07
N PRO A 20 13.50 -11.37 1.12
CA PRO A 20 14.79 -12.05 0.98
C PRO A 20 14.72 -13.14 -0.11
N PRO A 21 15.86 -13.52 -0.70
CA PRO A 21 15.90 -14.63 -1.64
C PRO A 21 15.40 -15.91 -0.97
N LYS A 22 14.71 -16.75 -1.76
CA LYS A 22 14.23 -18.04 -1.28
C LYS A 22 15.40 -18.96 -0.95
N ILE A 23 15.31 -19.70 0.15
CA ILE A 23 16.26 -20.76 0.50
C ILE A 23 15.56 -22.10 0.33
N ASN A 24 16.11 -22.98 -0.52
CA ASN A 24 15.51 -24.28 -0.87
C ASN A 24 14.03 -24.17 -1.34
N GLY A 25 13.72 -23.13 -2.12
CA GLY A 25 12.37 -22.88 -2.64
C GLY A 25 11.38 -22.29 -1.61
N LYS A 26 11.80 -22.09 -0.37
CA LYS A 26 10.97 -21.52 0.70
C LYS A 26 11.21 -20.02 0.85
N ASP A 27 10.14 -19.29 1.08
CA ASP A 27 10.22 -17.89 1.49
C ASP A 27 10.97 -17.79 2.83
N GLN A 28 11.56 -16.63 3.10
CA GLN A 28 12.27 -16.38 4.36
C GLN A 28 11.56 -15.26 5.10
N ASP A 29 11.56 -15.28 6.43
CA ASP A 29 10.84 -14.25 7.18
C ASP A 29 11.48 -12.85 7.06
N GLY A 30 10.69 -11.81 7.32
CA GLY A 30 11.13 -10.42 7.30
C GLY A 30 11.47 -9.86 5.91
N LEU A 31 12.04 -8.65 5.92
CA LEU A 31 12.42 -7.88 4.74
C LEU A 31 13.87 -8.14 4.32
N SER A 32 14.15 -8.12 3.01
CA SER A 32 15.52 -8.09 2.50
C SER A 32 16.21 -6.77 2.83
N ALA A 33 17.51 -6.64 2.54
CA ALA A 33 18.21 -5.36 2.65
C ALA A 33 17.55 -4.25 1.80
N GLN A 34 17.04 -4.59 0.61
CA GLN A 34 16.29 -3.65 -0.23
C GLN A 34 14.93 -3.30 0.41
N GLY A 35 14.23 -4.31 0.96
CA GLY A 35 12.96 -4.08 1.65
C GLY A 35 13.10 -3.19 2.88
N GLN A 36 14.20 -3.34 3.63
CA GLN A 36 14.54 -2.46 4.75
C GLN A 36 14.86 -1.04 4.29
N LEU A 37 15.54 -0.88 3.15
CA LEU A 37 15.79 0.44 2.56
C LEU A 37 14.45 1.12 2.19
N ARG A 38 13.55 0.39 1.51
CA ARG A 38 12.20 0.87 1.17
C ARG A 38 11.40 1.26 2.42
N ALA A 39 11.34 0.37 3.41
CA ALA A 39 10.65 0.63 4.68
C ALA A 39 11.16 1.90 5.38
N ASN A 40 12.48 2.11 5.37
CA ASN A 40 13.08 3.32 5.93
C ASN A 40 12.77 4.58 5.12
N ASP A 41 12.67 4.48 3.80
CA ASP A 41 12.39 5.61 2.92
C ASP A 41 10.91 6.01 2.91
N LEU A 42 10.00 5.15 3.39
CA LEU A 42 8.60 5.54 3.62
C LEU A 42 8.47 6.78 4.51
N ARG A 43 9.45 7.06 5.38
CA ARG A 43 9.54 8.30 6.17
C ARG A 43 9.71 9.54 5.29
N THR A 44 10.43 9.44 4.19
CA THR A 44 10.54 10.50 3.18
C THR A 44 9.25 10.60 2.36
N VAL A 45 8.68 9.46 1.96
CA VAL A 45 7.51 9.39 1.07
C VAL A 45 6.24 9.88 1.77
N PHE A 46 5.97 9.39 2.97
CA PHE A 46 4.73 9.57 3.73
C PHE A 46 4.93 10.33 5.06
N GLY A 47 6.12 10.86 5.33
CA GLY A 47 6.42 11.59 6.57
C GLY A 47 5.65 12.88 6.75
N LYS A 48 5.94 13.60 7.84
CA LYS A 48 5.19 14.80 8.27
C LYS A 48 5.18 15.93 7.24
N GLU A 49 6.25 16.03 6.45
CA GLU A 49 6.39 17.05 5.40
C GLU A 49 5.77 16.61 4.07
N SER A 50 5.24 15.38 3.98
CA SER A 50 4.61 14.88 2.78
C SER A 50 3.19 15.45 2.61
N GLY A 51 2.74 15.56 1.35
CA GLY A 51 1.34 15.89 1.05
C GLY A 51 0.35 14.76 1.33
N TYR A 52 0.80 13.61 1.83
CA TYR A 52 -0.06 12.45 2.11
C TYR A 52 -0.81 12.57 3.44
N ASP A 53 -0.31 13.36 4.41
CA ASP A 53 -0.94 13.56 5.72
C ASP A 53 -1.46 12.26 6.38
N ILE A 54 -0.56 11.28 6.57
CA ILE A 54 -0.93 9.98 7.16
C ILE A 54 -1.21 10.15 8.66
N GLN A 55 -2.42 9.78 9.08
CA GLN A 55 -2.88 9.83 10.47
C GLN A 55 -3.39 8.47 10.97
N PHE A 56 -3.47 7.47 10.10
CA PHE A 56 -3.86 6.11 10.43
C PHE A 56 -3.01 5.12 9.63
N ILE A 57 -2.31 4.21 10.30
CA ILE A 57 -1.49 3.18 9.66
C ILE A 57 -2.04 1.82 10.04
N MET A 58 -2.31 0.98 9.05
CA MET A 58 -2.70 -0.40 9.26
C MET A 58 -1.88 -1.36 8.40
N ALA A 59 -1.65 -2.55 8.93
CA ALA A 59 -0.87 -3.60 8.29
C ALA A 59 -1.45 -4.99 8.57
N GLU A 60 -1.03 -5.98 7.79
CA GLU A 60 -1.33 -7.39 8.08
C GLU A 60 -0.84 -7.78 9.47
N HIS A 61 -1.65 -8.54 10.21
CA HIS A 61 -1.26 -9.10 11.48
C HIS A 61 0.00 -9.95 11.32
N PRO A 62 1.10 -9.63 12.02
CA PRO A 62 2.30 -10.46 11.98
C PRO A 62 2.00 -11.85 12.56
N HIS A 63 2.57 -12.89 11.96
CA HIS A 63 2.46 -14.25 12.47
C HIS A 63 3.85 -14.87 12.58
N HIS A 64 4.43 -14.86 13.78
CA HIS A 64 5.82 -15.26 14.02
C HIS A 64 6.13 -16.73 13.68
N GLU A 65 5.13 -17.61 13.62
CA GLU A 65 5.32 -19.02 13.25
C GLU A 65 5.17 -19.31 11.74
N ILE A 66 4.76 -18.32 10.94
CA ILE A 66 4.55 -18.48 9.50
C ILE A 66 5.43 -17.46 8.76
N GLU A 67 6.38 -17.97 8.00
CA GLU A 67 7.34 -17.15 7.24
C GLU A 67 6.64 -16.10 6.37
N GLY A 68 7.11 -14.86 6.45
CA GLY A 68 6.73 -13.80 5.53
C GLY A 68 5.47 -13.02 5.90
N ARG A 69 4.81 -13.38 7.01
CA ARG A 69 3.67 -12.66 7.58
C ARG A 69 4.06 -11.40 8.33
N GLN A 70 5.34 -11.30 8.71
CA GLN A 70 5.88 -10.14 9.42
C GLN A 70 6.11 -8.93 8.51
N ARG A 71 6.28 -9.13 7.20
CA ARG A 71 6.77 -8.10 6.27
C ARG A 71 5.88 -6.86 6.17
N PRO A 72 4.54 -6.95 6.10
CA PRO A 72 3.71 -5.75 6.04
C PRO A 72 3.89 -4.86 7.28
N TYR A 73 3.94 -5.46 8.47
CA TYR A 73 4.21 -4.75 9.72
C TYR A 73 5.60 -4.08 9.68
N ASP A 74 6.65 -4.83 9.35
CA ASP A 74 8.02 -4.31 9.30
C ASP A 74 8.19 -3.19 8.28
N THR A 75 7.42 -3.22 7.18
CA THR A 75 7.49 -2.21 6.11
C THR A 75 7.04 -0.84 6.62
N VAL A 76 5.95 -0.76 7.39
CA VAL A 76 5.40 0.51 7.87
C VAL A 76 5.97 0.95 9.23
N LYS A 77 6.67 0.06 9.92
CA LYS A 77 7.17 0.32 11.28
C LYS A 77 8.05 1.56 11.42
N PRO A 78 9.06 1.82 10.54
CA PRO A 78 9.87 3.02 10.65
C PRO A 78 9.06 4.32 10.52
N LEU A 79 8.07 4.33 9.61
CA LEU A 79 7.18 5.48 9.42
C LEU A 79 6.27 5.69 10.63
N ALA A 80 5.66 4.62 11.14
CA ALA A 80 4.78 4.70 12.32
C ALA A 80 5.52 5.27 13.53
N ASP A 81 6.76 4.84 13.76
CA ASP A 81 7.61 5.35 14.83
C ASP A 81 7.91 6.85 14.66
N GLU A 82 8.22 7.32 13.43
CA GLU A 82 8.52 8.73 13.16
C GLU A 82 7.29 9.65 13.32
N LEU A 83 6.13 9.18 12.87
CA LEU A 83 4.86 9.88 13.00
C LEU A 83 4.31 9.82 14.43
N GLY A 84 4.79 8.89 15.26
CA GLY A 84 4.24 8.63 16.60
C GLY A 84 2.87 7.96 16.57
N LEU A 85 2.59 7.21 15.50
CA LEU A 85 1.32 6.52 15.27
C LEU A 85 1.42 5.05 15.68
N LYS A 86 0.29 4.47 16.09
CA LYS A 86 0.18 3.02 16.29
C LYS A 86 -0.06 2.34 14.96
N ILE A 87 0.46 1.12 14.80
CA ILE A 87 0.10 0.24 13.69
C ILE A 87 -1.14 -0.56 14.10
N HIS A 88 -2.17 -0.49 13.27
CA HIS A 88 -3.39 -1.26 13.39
C HIS A 88 -3.24 -2.58 12.63
N ASP A 89 -3.04 -3.67 13.36
CA ASP A 89 -2.58 -4.95 12.81
C ASP A 89 -3.45 -6.13 13.24
N LYS A 90 -4.74 -5.93 13.47
CA LYS A 90 -5.60 -7.00 14.01
C LYS A 90 -6.11 -7.98 12.97
N ALA A 91 -6.11 -7.63 11.69
CA ALA A 91 -6.61 -8.49 10.62
C ALA A 91 -5.47 -9.36 10.08
N GLY A 92 -5.66 -10.68 10.03
CA GLY A 92 -4.73 -11.57 9.36
C GLY A 92 -4.90 -11.47 7.84
N ARG A 93 -3.92 -11.96 7.06
CA ARG A 93 -3.86 -11.81 5.58
C ARG A 93 -5.17 -12.00 4.84
N ASP A 94 -5.91 -13.04 5.21
CA ASP A 94 -7.10 -13.47 4.49
C ASP A 94 -8.40 -12.94 5.16
N ASP A 95 -8.30 -12.16 6.25
CA ASP A 95 -9.40 -11.53 6.97
C ASP A 95 -9.86 -10.22 6.27
N TYR A 96 -10.18 -10.30 4.98
CA TYR A 96 -10.43 -9.13 4.13
C TYR A 96 -11.53 -8.20 4.66
N ASP A 97 -12.65 -8.76 5.12
CA ASP A 97 -13.76 -7.97 5.68
C ASP A 97 -13.36 -7.22 6.95
N LYS A 98 -12.47 -7.80 7.76
CA LYS A 98 -11.96 -7.17 8.98
C LYS A 98 -11.02 -6.02 8.62
N ALA A 99 -10.12 -6.23 7.65
CA ALA A 99 -9.25 -5.18 7.14
C ALA A 99 -10.06 -4.01 6.55
N ALA A 100 -11.04 -4.31 5.69
CA ALA A 100 -11.91 -3.29 5.10
C ALA A 100 -12.71 -2.52 6.17
N LYS A 101 -13.29 -3.23 7.13
CA LYS A 101 -14.03 -2.61 8.24
C LYS A 101 -13.13 -1.69 9.07
N GLU A 102 -11.89 -2.09 9.35
CA GLU A 102 -10.94 -1.25 10.09
C GLU A 102 -10.57 0.01 9.31
N ALA A 103 -10.20 -0.12 8.04
CA ALA A 103 -9.91 1.02 7.15
C ALA A 103 -11.08 2.02 7.10
N LEU A 104 -12.29 1.53 6.84
CA LEU A 104 -13.49 2.35 6.68
C LEU A 104 -14.02 2.94 8.00
N SER A 105 -13.57 2.43 9.15
CA SER A 105 -13.96 2.94 10.46
C SER A 105 -13.24 4.23 10.85
N PHE A 106 -12.10 4.53 10.24
CA PHE A 106 -11.37 5.76 10.50
C PHE A 106 -12.09 6.95 9.86
N LYS A 107 -12.50 7.90 10.70
CA LYS A 107 -13.16 9.16 10.31
C LYS A 107 -12.43 10.39 10.88
N GLY A 108 -11.16 10.22 11.23
CA GLY A 108 -10.32 11.30 11.75
C GLY A 108 -9.83 12.23 10.64
N PRO A 109 -9.15 13.34 11.01
CA PRO A 109 -8.43 14.16 10.03
C PRO A 109 -7.28 13.36 9.40
N GLY A 110 -6.89 13.74 8.18
CA GLY A 110 -5.81 13.10 7.43
C GLY A 110 -6.21 11.76 6.81
N ASN A 111 -5.20 10.96 6.44
CA ASN A 111 -5.36 9.84 5.53
C ASN A 111 -4.84 8.52 6.12
N ILE A 112 -5.20 7.43 5.44
CA ILE A 112 -4.89 6.06 5.83
C ILE A 112 -3.74 5.52 4.97
N LEU A 113 -2.76 4.85 5.58
CA LEU A 113 -1.81 3.98 4.90
C LEU A 113 -2.11 2.52 5.25
N LEU A 114 -2.38 1.70 4.23
CA LEU A 114 -2.64 0.26 4.33
C LEU A 114 -1.51 -0.51 3.66
N CYS A 115 -0.83 -1.38 4.40
CA CYS A 115 0.25 -2.23 3.88
C CYS A 115 -0.09 -3.71 4.00
N TRP A 116 0.04 -4.50 2.93
CA TRP A 116 -0.37 -5.90 2.92
C TRP A 116 0.50 -6.80 2.05
N GLU A 117 0.22 -8.10 2.07
CA GLU A 117 0.70 -9.08 1.10
C GLU A 117 0.01 -8.91 -0.27
N HIS A 118 0.79 -8.96 -1.37
CA HIS A 118 0.29 -8.56 -2.70
C HIS A 118 -0.85 -9.39 -3.28
N HIS A 119 -0.89 -10.71 -3.06
CA HIS A 119 -1.99 -11.53 -3.55
C HIS A 119 -3.26 -11.27 -2.74
N ALA A 120 -3.10 -11.04 -1.44
CA ALA A 120 -4.20 -10.73 -0.54
C ALA A 120 -4.78 -9.31 -0.73
N LEU A 121 -4.03 -8.38 -1.33
CA LEU A 121 -4.56 -7.05 -1.69
C LEU A 121 -5.78 -7.13 -2.61
N THR A 122 -5.91 -8.12 -3.48
CA THR A 122 -7.12 -8.30 -4.31
C THR A 122 -8.35 -8.59 -3.44
N GLY A 123 -8.21 -9.36 -2.36
CA GLY A 123 -9.28 -9.61 -1.40
C GLY A 123 -9.63 -8.36 -0.59
N VAL A 124 -8.61 -7.69 -0.05
CA VAL A 124 -8.77 -6.45 0.74
C VAL A 124 -9.45 -5.34 -0.08
N THR A 125 -9.00 -5.09 -1.31
CA THR A 125 -9.57 -4.05 -2.17
C THR A 125 -11.03 -4.33 -2.54
N LYS A 126 -11.37 -5.59 -2.85
CA LYS A 126 -12.77 -6.02 -3.07
C LYS A 126 -13.64 -5.79 -1.83
N ALA A 127 -13.13 -6.13 -0.64
CA ALA A 127 -13.86 -5.94 0.62
C ALA A 127 -14.05 -4.45 0.99
N ILE A 128 -13.11 -3.57 0.62
CA ILE A 128 -13.26 -2.11 0.75
C ILE A 128 -14.37 -1.58 -0.19
N GLY A 129 -14.60 -2.25 -1.32
CA GLY A 129 -15.59 -1.86 -2.33
C GLY A 129 -14.98 -1.31 -3.62
N ILE A 130 -13.66 -1.44 -3.81
CA ILE A 130 -12.96 -1.01 -5.01
C ILE A 130 -13.33 -1.95 -6.17
N LYS A 131 -13.81 -1.36 -7.26
CA LYS A 131 -14.34 -2.06 -8.44
C LYS A 131 -13.38 -2.07 -9.61
N GLY A 132 -12.37 -1.21 -9.60
CA GLY A 132 -11.42 -1.07 -10.70
C GLY A 132 -10.54 0.17 -10.58
N TYR A 133 -9.91 0.51 -11.69
CA TYR A 133 -9.13 1.73 -11.86
C TYR A 133 -9.98 2.79 -12.57
N ALA A 134 -9.83 4.05 -12.15
CA ALA A 134 -10.46 5.16 -12.85
C ALA A 134 -9.88 5.29 -14.27
N ALA A 135 -10.72 5.67 -15.24
CA ALA A 135 -10.32 5.76 -16.65
C ALA A 135 -9.08 6.64 -16.88
N ALA A 136 -8.90 7.69 -16.07
CA ALA A 136 -7.77 8.62 -16.15
C ALA A 136 -6.41 7.96 -15.86
N THR A 137 -6.39 6.83 -15.14
CA THR A 137 -5.14 6.12 -14.83
C THR A 137 -4.56 5.41 -16.06
N GLY A 138 -5.40 5.06 -17.04
CA GLY A 138 -5.06 4.15 -18.13
C GLY A 138 -4.88 2.68 -17.71
N TRP A 139 -4.89 2.37 -16.41
CA TRP A 139 -4.91 1.00 -15.91
C TRP A 139 -6.29 0.40 -16.14
N THR A 140 -6.34 -0.89 -16.49
CA THR A 140 -7.58 -1.63 -16.78
C THR A 140 -7.46 -3.05 -16.26
N GLY A 141 -8.58 -3.78 -16.22
CA GLY A 141 -8.61 -5.17 -15.76
C GLY A 141 -8.85 -5.32 -14.26
N GLU A 142 -8.53 -6.50 -13.73
CA GLU A 142 -8.72 -6.81 -12.32
C GLU A 142 -7.74 -6.02 -11.43
N VAL A 143 -8.19 -5.65 -10.24
CA VAL A 143 -7.36 -5.01 -9.21
C VAL A 143 -6.43 -6.06 -8.58
N VAL A 144 -5.31 -6.30 -9.26
CA VAL A 144 -4.23 -7.19 -8.82
C VAL A 144 -2.94 -6.38 -8.73
N TYR A 145 -2.26 -6.49 -7.60
CA TYR A 145 -0.98 -5.83 -7.42
C TYR A 145 0.10 -6.61 -8.18
N PRO A 146 0.85 -5.99 -9.12
CA PRO A 146 1.80 -6.73 -9.96
C PRO A 146 2.93 -7.39 -9.17
N ASP A 147 3.16 -8.68 -9.38
CA ASP A 147 4.16 -9.50 -8.65
C ASP A 147 5.57 -8.92 -8.66
N SER A 148 5.98 -8.33 -9.78
CA SER A 148 7.32 -7.77 -10.00
C SER A 148 7.52 -6.37 -9.38
N ARG A 149 6.45 -5.77 -8.83
CA ARG A 149 6.49 -4.42 -8.25
C ARG A 149 6.47 -4.48 -6.73
N PHE A 150 7.10 -3.47 -6.12
CA PHE A 150 7.13 -3.24 -4.67
C PHE A 150 6.87 -1.78 -4.31
N ASP A 151 6.78 -0.90 -5.30
CA ASP A 151 6.83 0.55 -5.15
C ASP A 151 5.50 1.26 -5.43
N LEU A 152 4.45 0.53 -5.83
CA LEU A 152 3.21 1.17 -6.23
C LEU A 152 2.42 1.63 -5.00
N ILE A 153 1.93 2.87 -5.09
CA ILE A 153 0.96 3.44 -4.18
C ILE A 153 -0.35 3.55 -4.95
N TRP A 154 -1.36 2.79 -4.54
CA TRP A 154 -2.72 2.96 -5.02
C TRP A 154 -3.43 4.02 -4.19
N VAL A 155 -3.95 5.04 -4.87
CA VAL A 155 -4.69 6.15 -4.25
C VAL A 155 -6.17 5.91 -4.41
N VAL A 156 -6.88 5.81 -3.28
CA VAL A 156 -8.31 5.46 -3.23
C VAL A 156 -9.05 6.51 -2.39
N PRO A 157 -9.53 7.59 -3.02
CA PRO A 157 -10.36 8.58 -2.34
C PRO A 157 -11.79 8.05 -2.13
N PRO A 158 -12.59 8.70 -1.27
CA PRO A 158 -14.04 8.51 -1.23
C PRO A 158 -14.67 8.67 -2.62
N PRO A 159 -15.67 7.87 -3.01
CA PRO A 159 -16.42 6.91 -2.20
C PRO A 159 -15.79 5.51 -2.10
N TYR A 160 -14.47 5.38 -2.32
CA TYR A 160 -13.67 4.15 -2.22
C TYR A 160 -14.02 3.08 -3.26
N THR A 161 -14.56 3.50 -4.40
CA THR A 161 -14.98 2.59 -5.47
C THR A 161 -13.93 2.36 -6.53
N GLU A 162 -12.92 3.22 -6.67
CA GLU A 162 -11.92 3.15 -7.73
C GLU A 162 -10.54 3.58 -7.22
N ILE A 163 -9.49 3.00 -7.83
CA ILE A 163 -8.13 3.53 -7.72
C ILE A 163 -8.01 4.69 -8.71
N THR A 164 -7.85 5.91 -8.21
CA THR A 164 -7.84 7.12 -9.05
C THR A 164 -6.45 7.50 -9.53
N GLU A 165 -5.42 7.07 -8.81
CA GLU A 165 -4.01 7.27 -9.18
C GLU A 165 -3.20 6.05 -8.78
N VAL A 166 -2.18 5.74 -9.59
CA VAL A 166 -1.16 4.74 -9.28
C VAL A 166 0.18 5.46 -9.30
N ARG A 167 0.77 5.69 -8.13
CA ARG A 167 2.05 6.40 -7.99
C ARG A 167 3.17 5.42 -7.69
N SER A 168 4.41 5.90 -7.72
CA SER A 168 5.58 5.17 -7.24
C SER A 168 6.09 5.83 -5.96
N GLU A 169 6.57 5.02 -5.01
CA GLU A 169 7.30 5.47 -3.83
C GLU A 169 8.58 6.22 -4.21
N LYS A 170 9.16 5.95 -5.39
CA LYS A 170 10.38 6.58 -5.91
C LYS A 170 11.58 6.44 -4.98
N VAL A 171 11.73 5.28 -4.35
CA VAL A 171 12.85 5.01 -3.44
C VAL A 171 14.17 5.05 -4.19
N LEU A 172 15.06 5.94 -3.76
CA LEU A 172 16.34 6.16 -4.43
C LEU A 172 17.19 4.88 -4.44
N GLY A 173 17.60 4.47 -5.64
CA GLY A 173 18.40 3.28 -5.85
C GLY A 173 17.59 1.99 -6.05
N LEU A 174 16.28 2.00 -5.79
CA LEU A 174 15.37 0.88 -6.05
C LEU A 174 14.45 1.15 -7.25
N ASP A 175 13.87 2.36 -7.30
CA ASP A 175 12.79 2.70 -8.25
C ASP A 175 13.29 3.61 -9.40
N ASN A 176 14.61 3.73 -9.57
CA ASN A 176 15.22 4.67 -10.52
C ASN A 176 14.81 4.44 -11.99
N SER A 177 14.38 3.23 -12.34
CA SER A 177 13.92 2.87 -13.69
C SER A 177 12.42 3.08 -13.88
N VAL A 178 11.69 3.49 -12.84
CA VAL A 178 10.24 3.69 -12.92
C VAL A 178 9.94 4.99 -13.68
N HIS A 179 9.32 4.85 -14.84
CA HIS A 179 8.82 5.98 -15.60
C HIS A 179 7.49 6.46 -15.01
N THR A 180 7.44 7.75 -14.62
CA THR A 180 6.20 8.41 -14.21
C THR A 180 5.82 9.52 -15.19
N ASN A 181 4.51 9.76 -15.35
CA ASN A 181 4.00 10.91 -16.09
C ASN A 181 4.30 12.23 -15.34
N ALA A 182 3.86 13.36 -15.89
CA ALA A 182 4.08 14.69 -15.31
C ALA A 182 3.43 14.87 -13.91
N ASN A 183 2.42 14.06 -13.57
CA ASN A 183 1.75 14.07 -12.27
C ASN A 183 2.41 13.12 -11.26
N GLY A 184 3.43 12.36 -11.66
CA GLY A 184 4.06 11.35 -10.82
C GLY A 184 3.39 9.97 -10.87
N ASP A 185 2.38 9.78 -11.73
CA ASP A 185 1.72 8.49 -11.88
C ASP A 185 2.53 7.53 -12.74
N VAL A 186 2.52 6.27 -12.34
CA VAL A 186 3.10 5.15 -13.07
C VAL A 186 2.14 4.75 -14.18
N THR A 187 2.62 4.77 -15.43
CA THR A 187 1.85 4.24 -16.56
C THR A 187 1.67 2.72 -16.42
N PRO A 188 0.54 2.15 -16.87
CA PRO A 188 0.36 0.70 -16.88
C PRO A 188 1.47 0.00 -17.69
N PRO A 189 1.87 -1.23 -17.32
CA PRO A 189 2.83 -2.00 -18.10
C PRO A 189 2.36 -2.14 -19.56
N GLN A 190 3.21 -1.78 -20.52
CA GLN A 190 2.90 -2.00 -21.94
C GLN A 190 2.81 -3.51 -22.20
N GLY A 191 1.65 -4.00 -22.68
CA GLY A 191 1.52 -5.34 -23.24
C GLY A 191 0.81 -6.43 -22.42
N GLN A 192 0.05 -6.10 -21.36
CA GLN A 192 -0.98 -7.05 -20.89
C GLN A 192 -2.24 -6.90 -21.75
N ALA A 193 -2.19 -7.50 -22.94
CA ALA A 193 -3.41 -7.99 -23.55
C ALA A 193 -3.99 -9.04 -22.59
N VAL A 194 -5.11 -8.71 -21.95
CA VAL A 194 -5.96 -9.72 -21.30
C VAL A 194 -6.33 -10.75 -22.36
N SER A 195 -5.70 -11.91 -22.31
CA SER A 195 -6.22 -13.09 -23.01
C SER A 195 -7.56 -13.42 -22.36
N SER A 196 -8.63 -13.18 -23.11
CA SER A 196 -9.96 -13.76 -22.88
C SER A 196 -9.92 -15.29 -22.84
#